data_AF-A0A971R072-F1
#
_entry.id   AF-A0A971R072-F1
#
_cell.length_a   1.000
_cell.length_b   1.000
_cell.length_c   1.000
_cell.angle_alpha   90.00
_cell.angle_beta   90.00
_cell.angle_gamma   90.00
#
_symmetry.space_group_name_H-M   'P 1'
#
loop_
_entity.id
_entity.type
_entity.pdbx_description
1 polymer ?
#
loop_
_entity_poly.entity_id
_entity_poly.type
_entity_poly.pdbx_seq_one_letter_code
_entity_poly.pdbx_strand_id
1 'polypeptide(L)'
;MFWKYVLKRVFYGILIYIVLVFIFSVLFNSVMEQTLRAQIEEEIRAEMMGLDSRSTQQIQSFVENRRLEKYSQYRLDKPIFERIIWRTWSTLTLNLGKSTAIRSAAGDRDVWAIVSEKIPRTLLLFSTAMLVDIVIGIWLGLKKAQKAGKFLDKSTSVGTMIVFGMPSWWLGMILIMFFAYTIKIFPSGNFHSTPPPEGIAYFFDLIYHLALPVLTLVVLGFWGRAFLTRNIV
;
A
#
# COMPACT_ATOMS: atom_id res chain seq x y z
N MET A 1 32.18 13.89 -14.89
CA MET A 1 31.00 13.62 -15.76
C MET A 1 29.84 12.99 -14.99
N PHE A 2 30.08 11.97 -14.14
CA PHE A 2 29.08 11.26 -13.34
C PHE A 2 28.20 12.16 -12.43
N TRP A 3 28.79 13.07 -11.65
CA TRP A 3 28.05 13.94 -10.74
C TRP A 3 27.02 14.85 -11.44
N LYS A 4 27.35 15.39 -12.62
CA LYS A 4 26.40 16.20 -13.41
C LYS A 4 25.19 15.37 -13.85
N TYR A 5 25.41 14.10 -14.19
CA TYR A 5 24.34 13.17 -14.56
C TYR A 5 23.47 12.80 -13.36
N VAL A 6 24.07 12.48 -12.21
CA VAL A 6 23.34 12.16 -10.98
C VAL A 6 22.49 13.36 -10.54
N LEU A 7 23.07 14.56 -10.48
CA LEU A 7 22.33 15.78 -10.12
C LEU A 7 21.17 16.05 -11.08
N LYS A 8 21.39 15.92 -12.39
CA LYS A 8 20.33 16.08 -13.39
C LYS A 8 19.20 15.06 -13.20
N ARG A 9 19.51 13.80 -12.90
CA ARG A 9 18.50 12.77 -12.60
C ARG A 9 17.74 13.04 -11.32
N VAL A 10 18.43 13.41 -10.23
CA VAL A 10 17.79 13.75 -8.95
C VAL A 10 16.86 14.94 -9.12
N PHE A 11 17.32 15.99 -9.82
CA PHE A 11 16.50 17.15 -10.13
C PHE A 11 15.23 16.79 -10.91
N TYR A 12 15.35 16.01 -12.00
CA TYR A 12 14.16 15.56 -12.73
C TYR A 12 13.26 14.65 -11.90
N GLY A 13 13.83 13.80 -11.05
CA GLY A 13 13.07 12.96 -10.14
C GLY A 13 12.21 13.79 -9.19
N ILE A 14 12.80 14.81 -8.56
CA ILE A 14 12.08 15.75 -7.69
C ILE A 14 11.02 16.53 -8.48
N LEU A 15 11.37 17.04 -9.66
CA LEU A 15 10.44 17.79 -10.50
C LEU A 15 9.23 16.94 -10.91
N ILE A 16 9.48 15.72 -11.39
CA ILE A 16 8.44 14.76 -11.77
C ILE A 16 7.57 14.42 -10.55
N TYR A 17 8.19 14.21 -9.38
CA TYR A 17 7.45 13.92 -8.15
C TYR A 17 6.52 15.08 -7.75
N ILE A 18 6.98 16.32 -7.81
CA ILE A 18 6.16 17.51 -7.53
C ILE A 18 5.00 17.61 -8.52
N VAL A 19 5.29 17.44 -9.82
CA VAL A 19 4.26 17.47 -10.87
C VAL A 19 3.25 16.36 -10.67
N LEU A 20 3.70 15.16 -10.32
CA LEU A 20 2.83 14.02 -10.02
C LEU A 20 1.93 14.33 -8.82
N VAL A 21 2.48 14.78 -7.69
CA VAL A 21 1.68 15.16 -6.52
C VAL A 21 0.67 16.26 -6.85
N PHE A 22 1.07 17.24 -7.65
CA PHE A 22 0.16 18.29 -8.12
C PHE A 22 -0.99 17.72 -8.98
N ILE A 23 -0.68 16.89 -9.97
CA ILE A 23 -1.67 16.22 -10.82
C ILE A 23 -2.62 15.38 -9.97
N PHE A 24 -2.10 14.59 -9.04
CA PHE A 24 -2.92 13.82 -8.10
C PHE A 24 -3.80 14.74 -7.25
N SER A 25 -3.27 15.86 -6.75
CA SER A 25 -4.05 16.83 -6.00
C SER A 25 -5.17 17.44 -6.83
N VAL A 26 -4.95 17.69 -8.13
CA VAL A 26 -5.99 18.19 -9.06
C VAL A 26 -7.05 17.11 -9.29
N LEU A 27 -6.62 15.91 -9.70
CA LEU A 27 -7.50 14.80 -10.07
C LEU A 27 -8.40 14.36 -8.91
N PHE A 28 -7.83 14.24 -7.72
CA PHE A 28 -8.56 13.76 -6.55
C PHE A 28 -9.19 14.88 -5.72
N ASN A 29 -9.09 16.16 -6.14
CA ASN A 29 -9.63 17.26 -5.34
C ASN A 29 -11.14 17.10 -5.07
N SER A 30 -11.90 16.76 -6.11
CA SER A 30 -13.36 16.61 -6.07
C SER A 30 -13.80 15.43 -5.21
N VAL A 31 -13.18 14.26 -5.41
CA VAL A 31 -13.46 13.06 -4.62
C VAL A 31 -13.19 13.33 -3.14
N MET A 32 -12.02 13.88 -2.82
CA MET A 32 -11.66 14.21 -1.44
C MET A 32 -12.59 15.25 -0.81
N GLU A 33 -13.05 16.23 -1.59
CA GLU A 33 -14.05 17.19 -1.12
C GLU A 33 -15.38 16.54 -0.78
N GLN A 34 -15.90 15.69 -1.67
CA GLN A 34 -17.14 14.95 -1.43
C GLN A 34 -17.02 14.07 -0.19
N THR A 35 -15.90 13.36 -0.05
CA THR A 35 -15.61 12.52 1.11
C THR A 35 -15.54 13.34 2.41
N LEU A 36 -14.84 14.48 2.41
CA LEU A 36 -14.75 15.34 3.59
C LEU A 36 -16.10 15.97 3.95
N ARG A 37 -16.86 16.46 2.97
CA ARG A 37 -18.20 17.02 3.20
C ARG A 37 -19.14 15.95 3.76
N ALA A 38 -19.16 14.75 3.18
CA ALA A 38 -19.99 13.65 3.66
C ALA A 38 -19.68 13.29 5.12
N GLN A 39 -18.40 13.28 5.51
CA GLN A 39 -17.99 12.99 6.88
C GLN A 39 -18.35 14.11 7.86
N ILE A 40 -18.19 15.37 7.45
CA ILE A 40 -18.60 16.50 8.28
C ILE A 40 -20.10 16.43 8.55
N GLU A 41 -20.91 16.10 7.54
CA GLU A 41 -22.36 15.90 7.72
C GLU A 41 -22.68 14.69 8.61
N GLU A 42 -21.95 13.59 8.48
CA GLU A 42 -22.11 12.41 9.34
C GLU A 42 -21.74 12.71 10.81
N GLU A 43 -20.62 13.41 11.03
CA GLU A 43 -20.17 13.85 12.36
C GLU A 43 -21.17 14.80 13.00
N ILE A 44 -21.67 15.79 12.25
CA ILE A 44 -22.72 16.70 12.73
C ILE A 44 -24.01 15.93 13.05
N ARG A 45 -24.40 14.95 12.22
CA ARG A 45 -25.56 14.08 12.51
C ARG A 45 -25.39 13.28 13.78
N ALA A 46 -24.20 12.74 14.04
CA ALA A 46 -23.91 12.05 15.29
C ALA A 46 -23.97 13.01 16.49
N GLU A 47 -23.43 14.23 16.37
CA GLU A 47 -23.52 15.27 17.41
C GLU A 47 -24.98 15.68 17.67
N MET A 48 -25.83 15.74 16.64
CA MET A 48 -27.26 16.03 16.78
C MET A 48 -28.02 14.98 17.60
N MET A 49 -27.64 13.70 17.53
CA MET A 49 -28.30 12.63 18.30
C MET A 49 -28.08 12.77 19.81
N GLY A 50 -27.06 13.50 20.25
CA GLY A 50 -26.81 13.80 21.66
C GLY A 50 -27.51 15.07 22.17
N LEU A 51 -28.23 15.79 21.31
CA LEU A 51 -28.91 17.04 21.65
C LEU A 51 -30.39 16.79 21.94
N ASP A 52 -30.68 16.18 23.09
CA ASP A 52 -32.06 16.04 23.55
C ASP A 52 -32.65 17.40 23.98
N SER A 53 -33.88 17.69 23.53
CA SER A 53 -34.74 18.80 23.99
C SER A 53 -34.49 20.22 23.43
N ARG A 54 -33.82 20.38 22.27
CA ARG A 54 -33.67 21.70 21.60
C ARG A 54 -34.76 21.96 20.56
N SER A 55 -35.16 23.23 20.39
CA SER A 55 -36.14 23.60 19.36
C SER A 55 -35.55 23.44 17.94
N THR A 56 -36.40 23.20 16.94
CA THR A 56 -35.97 22.99 15.54
C THR A 56 -35.06 24.13 15.02
N GLN A 57 -35.32 25.38 15.43
CA GLN A 57 -34.48 26.54 15.05
C GLN A 57 -33.12 26.54 15.77
N GLN A 58 -33.05 26.10 17.02
CA GLN A 58 -31.79 25.97 17.76
C GLN A 58 -30.92 24.83 17.20
N ILE A 59 -31.53 23.75 16.73
CA ILE A 59 -30.83 22.65 16.06
C ILE A 59 -30.25 23.12 14.72
N GLN A 60 -31.04 23.83 13.90
CA GLN A 60 -30.58 24.34 12.61
C GLN A 60 -29.42 25.32 12.74
N SER A 61 -29.51 26.28 13.66
CA SER A 61 -28.41 27.24 13.89
C SER A 61 -27.15 26.56 14.45
N PHE A 62 -27.31 25.55 15.31
CA PHE A 62 -26.19 24.73 15.77
C PHE A 62 -25.50 24.01 14.60
N VAL A 63 -26.28 23.36 13.73
CA VAL A 63 -25.77 22.64 12.55
C VAL A 63 -25.01 23.58 11.61
N GLU A 64 -25.58 24.73 11.27
CA GLU A 64 -24.93 25.67 10.35
C GLU A 64 -23.62 26.23 10.94
N ASN A 65 -23.62 26.64 12.21
CA ASN A 65 -22.40 27.11 12.87
C ASN A 65 -21.32 26.02 12.91
N ARG A 66 -21.72 24.77 13.20
CA ARG A 66 -20.80 23.64 13.25
C ARG A 66 -20.24 23.29 11.86
N ARG A 67 -21.08 23.34 10.83
CA ARG A 67 -20.67 23.14 9.44
C ARG A 67 -19.65 24.20 9.01
N LEU A 68 -19.90 25.47 9.31
CA LEU A 68 -18.99 26.57 8.98
C LEU A 68 -17.62 26.41 9.67
N GLU A 69 -17.63 26.06 10.97
CA GLU A 69 -16.41 25.78 11.72
C GLU A 69 -15.59 24.66 11.07
N LYS A 70 -16.24 23.53 10.75
CA LYS A 70 -15.59 22.37 10.11
C LYS A 70 -15.10 22.70 8.69
N TYR A 71 -15.88 23.44 7.90
CA TYR A 71 -15.45 23.87 6.57
C TYR A 71 -14.20 24.75 6.62
N SER A 72 -14.09 25.64 7.60
CA SER A 72 -12.89 26.45 7.81
C SER A 72 -11.69 25.60 8.23
N GLN A 73 -11.87 24.64 9.15
CA GLN A 73 -10.81 23.73 9.60
C GLN A 73 -10.20 22.92 8.43
N TYR A 74 -11.04 22.44 7.51
CA TYR A 74 -10.60 21.66 6.33
C TYR A 74 -10.34 22.51 5.08
N ARG A 75 -10.38 23.85 5.20
CA ARG A 75 -10.23 24.81 4.09
C ARG A 75 -11.21 24.59 2.94
N LEU A 76 -12.39 24.03 3.21
CA LEU A 76 -13.45 23.81 2.22
C LEU A 76 -14.14 25.11 1.81
N ASP A 77 -13.96 26.17 2.58
CA ASP A 77 -14.37 27.55 2.30
C ASP A 77 -13.46 28.26 1.27
N LYS A 78 -12.26 27.73 1.01
CA LYS A 78 -11.28 28.36 0.12
C LYS A 78 -11.50 28.02 -1.36
N PRO A 79 -11.07 28.91 -2.28
CA PRO A 79 -11.09 28.62 -3.71
C PRO A 79 -10.38 27.31 -4.05
N ILE A 80 -10.88 26.62 -5.09
CA ILE A 80 -10.38 25.31 -5.49
C ILE A 80 -8.86 25.29 -5.74
N PHE A 81 -8.33 26.36 -6.34
CA PHE A 81 -6.92 26.49 -6.66
C PHE A 81 -6.04 26.57 -5.40
N GLU A 82 -6.47 27.34 -4.39
CA GLU A 82 -5.76 27.44 -3.11
C GLU A 82 -5.72 26.09 -2.39
N ARG A 83 -6.83 25.35 -2.43
CA ARG A 83 -6.92 24.00 -1.86
C ARG A 83 -5.99 23.02 -2.55
N ILE A 84 -5.90 23.06 -3.88
CA ILE A 84 -5.00 22.20 -4.66
C ILE A 84 -3.54 22.51 -4.30
N ILE A 85 -3.15 23.78 -4.25
CA ILE A 85 -1.79 24.17 -3.84
C ILE A 85 -1.50 23.72 -2.41
N TRP A 86 -2.41 23.98 -1.49
CA TRP A 86 -2.25 23.61 -0.09
C TRP A 86 -2.11 22.10 0.09
N ARG A 87 -2.91 21.29 -0.60
CA ARG A 87 -2.81 19.81 -0.56
C ARG A 87 -1.52 19.32 -1.18
N THR A 88 -1.11 19.89 -2.31
CA THR A 88 0.17 19.58 -2.96
C THR A 88 1.31 19.82 -1.97
N TRP A 89 1.34 21.00 -1.34
CA TRP A 89 2.36 21.36 -0.36
C TRP A 89 2.33 20.46 0.89
N SER A 90 1.14 20.21 1.44
CA SER A 90 0.97 19.35 2.62
C SER A 90 1.44 17.92 2.35
N THR A 91 1.16 17.39 1.16
CA THR A 91 1.62 16.06 0.73
C THR A 91 3.16 16.01 0.59
N LEU A 92 3.76 17.04 -0.02
CA LEU A 92 5.22 17.13 -0.17
C LEU A 92 5.96 17.26 1.18
N THR A 93 5.32 17.89 2.17
CA THR A 93 5.87 18.06 3.53
C THR A 93 5.49 16.92 4.48
N LEU A 94 4.87 15.84 3.96
CA LEU A 94 4.39 14.69 4.73
C LEU A 94 3.33 15.03 5.79
N ASN A 95 2.69 16.19 5.69
CA ASN A 95 1.49 16.51 6.45
C ASN A 95 0.26 15.91 5.76
N LEU A 96 0.10 14.60 5.94
CA LEU A 96 -0.92 13.79 5.25
C LEU A 96 -2.31 13.87 5.89
N GLY A 97 -2.44 14.54 7.04
CA GLY A 97 -3.70 14.69 7.76
C GLY A 97 -4.16 13.42 8.49
N LYS A 98 -5.47 13.34 8.71
CA LYS A 98 -6.14 12.24 9.44
C LYS A 98 -6.86 11.31 8.46
N SER A 99 -6.72 10.01 8.70
CA SER A 99 -7.41 8.93 8.00
C SER A 99 -8.87 8.86 8.42
N THR A 100 -9.71 8.53 7.45
CA THR A 100 -11.17 8.51 7.61
C THR A 100 -11.72 7.09 7.72
N ALA A 101 -11.01 6.10 7.16
CA ALA A 101 -11.47 4.72 7.10
C ALA A 101 -10.66 3.79 8.02
N ILE A 102 -9.39 4.08 8.24
CA ILE A 102 -8.44 3.18 8.91
C ILE A 102 -7.79 3.88 10.10
N ARG A 103 -7.43 3.12 11.13
CA ARG A 103 -6.65 3.58 12.29
C ARG A 103 -5.37 2.77 12.43
N SER A 104 -4.39 3.31 13.14
CA SER A 104 -3.18 2.56 13.52
C SER A 104 -3.53 1.46 14.52
N ALA A 105 -2.60 0.54 14.78
CA ALA A 105 -2.77 -0.47 15.82
C ALA A 105 -2.99 0.13 17.22
N ALA A 106 -2.48 1.35 17.46
CA ALA A 106 -2.70 2.11 18.69
C ALA A 106 -4.03 2.90 18.69
N GLY A 107 -4.83 2.82 17.62
CA GLY A 107 -6.11 3.52 17.50
C GLY A 107 -6.02 4.96 16.99
N ASP A 108 -4.83 5.42 16.57
CA ASP A 108 -4.62 6.76 16.02
C ASP A 108 -5.17 6.89 14.60
N ARG A 109 -5.71 8.07 14.28
CA ARG A 109 -6.17 8.44 12.94
C ARG A 109 -5.08 9.15 12.13
N ASP A 110 -3.93 9.52 12.68
CA ASP A 110 -2.86 10.14 11.87
C ASP A 110 -2.41 9.21 10.72
N VAL A 111 -2.49 9.73 9.49
CA VAL A 111 -2.10 8.97 8.30
C VAL A 111 -0.64 8.57 8.37
N TRP A 112 0.23 9.47 8.86
CA TRP A 112 1.64 9.17 9.04
C TRP A 112 1.88 8.04 10.06
N ALA A 113 1.13 8.02 11.16
CA ALA A 113 1.22 6.94 12.16
C ALA A 113 0.80 5.59 11.55
N ILE A 114 -0.27 5.57 10.75
CA ILE A 114 -0.73 4.37 10.05
C ILE A 114 0.31 3.89 9.04
N VAL A 115 0.82 4.79 8.19
CA VAL A 115 1.78 4.45 7.13
C VAL A 115 3.09 3.97 7.73
N SER A 116 3.63 4.66 8.72
CA SER A 116 4.90 4.31 9.37
C SER A 116 4.84 2.94 10.07
N GLU A 117 3.69 2.51 10.58
CA GLU A 117 3.50 1.16 11.12
C GLU A 117 3.57 0.07 10.04
N LYS A 118 3.09 0.36 8.82
CA LYS A 118 3.04 -0.60 7.72
C LYS A 118 4.36 -0.69 6.94
N ILE A 119 5.09 0.42 6.78
CA ILE A 119 6.37 0.49 6.06
C ILE A 119 7.31 -0.67 6.40
N PRO A 120 7.68 -0.94 7.67
CA PRO A 120 8.64 -2.01 7.98
C PRO A 120 8.11 -3.39 7.60
N ARG A 121 6.79 -3.63 7.72
CA ARG A 121 6.17 -4.92 7.33
C ARG A 121 6.20 -5.12 5.82
N THR A 122 5.90 -4.07 5.07
CA THR A 122 5.98 -4.07 3.60
C THR A 122 7.42 -4.28 3.14
N LEU A 123 8.37 -3.55 3.72
CA LEU A 123 9.79 -3.72 3.40
C LEU A 123 10.24 -5.15 3.68
N LEU A 124 9.94 -5.70 4.86
CA LEU A 124 10.30 -7.06 5.23
C LEU A 124 9.74 -8.09 4.23
N LEU A 125 8.47 -7.99 3.86
CA LEU A 125 7.84 -8.91 2.91
C LEU A 125 8.51 -8.83 1.53
N PHE A 126 8.58 -7.63 0.95
CA PHE A 126 9.07 -7.46 -0.41
C PHE A 126 10.58 -7.69 -0.51
N SER A 127 11.38 -7.28 0.48
CA SER A 127 12.81 -7.53 0.50
C SER A 127 13.11 -9.01 0.62
N THR A 128 12.41 -9.72 1.52
CA THR A 128 12.61 -11.17 1.69
C THR A 128 12.23 -11.92 0.43
N ALA A 129 11.06 -11.63 -0.15
CA ALA A 129 10.65 -12.23 -1.41
C ALA A 129 11.63 -11.91 -2.54
N MET A 130 12.08 -10.66 -2.66
CA MET A 130 13.06 -10.24 -3.67
C MET A 130 14.39 -10.98 -3.53
N LEU A 131 14.91 -11.14 -2.31
CA LEU A 131 16.17 -11.87 -2.07
C LEU A 131 16.05 -13.33 -2.48
N VAL A 132 15.01 -14.02 -2.01
CA VAL A 132 14.75 -15.43 -2.35
C VAL A 132 14.63 -15.60 -3.86
N ASP A 133 13.90 -14.69 -4.50
CA ASP A 133 13.64 -14.74 -5.92
C ASP A 133 14.90 -14.44 -6.76
N ILE A 134 15.76 -13.51 -6.34
CA ILE A 134 17.08 -13.31 -6.96
C ILE A 134 17.92 -14.59 -6.89
N VAL A 135 18.00 -15.22 -5.72
CA VAL A 135 18.79 -16.45 -5.53
C VAL A 135 18.28 -17.58 -6.45
N ILE A 136 16.97 -17.84 -6.43
CA ILE A 136 16.34 -18.88 -7.26
C ILE A 136 16.46 -18.54 -8.74
N GLY A 137 16.18 -17.30 -9.11
CA GLY A 137 16.21 -16.81 -10.49
C GLY A 137 17.60 -16.91 -11.10
N ILE A 138 18.65 -16.51 -10.37
CA ILE A 138 20.03 -16.64 -10.83
C ILE A 138 20.41 -18.11 -11.00
N TRP A 139 20.14 -18.93 -9.98
CA TRP A 139 20.49 -20.35 -10.01
C TRP A 139 19.81 -21.09 -11.16
N LEU A 140 18.50 -20.87 -11.36
CA LEU A 140 17.76 -21.45 -12.48
C LEU A 140 18.23 -20.88 -13.82
N GLY A 141 18.45 -19.58 -13.91
CA GLY A 141 18.91 -18.90 -15.13
C GLY A 141 20.24 -19.47 -15.64
N LEU A 142 21.23 -19.61 -14.75
CA LEU A 142 22.54 -20.18 -15.08
C LEU A 142 22.42 -21.63 -15.54
N LYS A 143 21.62 -22.46 -14.85
CA LYS A 143 21.38 -23.85 -15.25
C LYS A 143 20.72 -23.96 -16.63
N LYS A 144 19.82 -23.04 -16.97
CA LYS A 144 19.19 -23.01 -18.30
C LYS A 144 20.18 -22.62 -19.38
N ALA A 145 21.03 -21.61 -19.14
CA ALA A 145 22.03 -21.15 -20.09
C ALA A 145 22.98 -22.28 -20.51
N GLN A 146 23.36 -23.14 -19.57
CA GLN A 146 24.22 -24.31 -19.86
C GLN A 146 23.59 -25.34 -20.81
N LYS A 147 22.25 -25.41 -20.90
CA LYS A 147 21.51 -26.40 -21.71
C LYS A 147 20.35 -25.73 -22.45
N ALA A 148 20.67 -24.71 -23.24
CA ALA A 148 19.71 -23.98 -24.06
C ALA A 148 18.85 -24.92 -24.92
N GLY A 149 17.54 -24.64 -25.00
CA GLY A 149 16.58 -25.41 -25.80
C GLY A 149 16.07 -26.71 -25.18
N LYS A 150 16.61 -27.14 -24.02
CA LYS A 150 16.12 -28.34 -23.30
C LYS A 150 14.84 -28.05 -22.50
N PHE A 151 14.28 -29.10 -21.89
CA PHE A 151 13.01 -29.05 -21.16
C PHE A 151 12.94 -27.94 -20.08
N LEU A 152 14.02 -27.75 -19.31
CA LEU A 152 14.10 -26.69 -18.29
C LEU A 152 13.99 -25.28 -18.90
N ASP A 153 14.54 -25.10 -20.11
CA ASP A 153 14.48 -23.83 -20.81
C ASP A 153 13.06 -23.55 -21.32
N LYS A 154 12.45 -24.53 -22.00
CA LYS A 154 11.07 -24.43 -22.53
C LYS A 154 10.02 -24.27 -21.43
N SER A 155 10.11 -25.05 -20.35
CA SER A 155 9.15 -25.00 -19.24
C SER A 155 9.11 -23.64 -18.56
N THR A 156 10.27 -22.99 -18.43
CA THR A 156 10.32 -21.65 -17.81
C THR A 156 9.76 -20.54 -18.69
N SER A 157 9.88 -20.65 -20.01
CA SER A 157 9.20 -19.71 -20.92
C SER A 157 7.68 -19.85 -20.84
N VAL A 158 7.17 -21.09 -20.78
CA VAL A 158 5.74 -21.36 -20.58
C VAL A 158 5.29 -20.90 -19.19
N GLY A 159 6.04 -21.22 -18.15
CA GLY A 159 5.76 -20.78 -16.78
C GLY A 159 5.71 -19.27 -16.64
N THR A 160 6.65 -18.56 -17.29
CA THR A 160 6.64 -17.09 -17.38
C THR A 160 5.34 -16.60 -18.01
N MET A 161 4.95 -17.16 -19.16
CA MET A 161 3.73 -16.75 -19.86
C MET A 161 2.46 -16.97 -19.03
N ILE A 162 2.35 -18.11 -18.34
CA ILE A 162 1.22 -18.41 -17.45
C ILE A 162 1.18 -17.42 -16.28
N VAL A 163 2.32 -17.21 -15.63
CA VAL A 163 2.43 -16.32 -14.46
C VAL A 163 2.17 -14.86 -14.82
N PHE A 164 2.68 -14.38 -15.94
CA PHE A 164 2.38 -13.03 -16.43
C PHE A 164 0.89 -12.83 -16.78
N GLY A 165 0.18 -13.91 -17.13
CA GLY A 165 -1.26 -13.87 -17.38
C GLY A 165 -2.11 -13.90 -16.11
N MET A 166 -1.56 -14.32 -14.96
CA MET A 166 -2.31 -14.45 -13.72
C MET A 166 -2.29 -13.15 -12.89
N PRO A 167 -3.45 -12.64 -12.45
CA PRO A 167 -3.47 -11.54 -11.49
C PRO A 167 -2.84 -11.97 -10.15
N SER A 168 -1.96 -11.14 -9.59
CA SER A 168 -1.25 -11.46 -8.35
C SER A 168 -2.20 -11.71 -7.17
N TRP A 169 -3.26 -10.91 -7.05
CA TRP A 169 -4.31 -11.08 -6.05
C TRP A 169 -5.03 -12.42 -6.20
N TRP A 170 -5.27 -12.88 -7.44
CA TRP A 170 -5.97 -14.13 -7.71
C TRP A 170 -5.14 -15.34 -7.30
N LEU A 171 -3.86 -15.36 -7.69
CA LEU A 171 -2.93 -16.41 -7.26
C LEU A 171 -2.79 -16.45 -5.73
N GLY A 172 -2.66 -15.29 -5.09
CA GLY A 172 -2.61 -15.19 -3.63
C GLY A 172 -3.82 -15.82 -2.96
N MET A 173 -5.04 -15.54 -3.46
CA MET A 173 -6.26 -16.15 -2.93
C MET A 173 -6.31 -17.67 -3.12
N ILE A 174 -5.86 -18.19 -4.27
CA ILE A 174 -5.81 -19.64 -4.51
C ILE A 174 -4.84 -20.30 -3.53
N LEU A 175 -3.65 -19.72 -3.35
CA LEU A 175 -2.65 -20.26 -2.44
C LEU A 175 -3.13 -20.22 -0.99
N ILE A 176 -3.84 -19.16 -0.57
CA ILE A 176 -4.49 -19.11 0.74
C ILE A 176 -5.56 -20.21 0.86
N MET A 177 -6.47 -20.32 -0.11
CA MET A 177 -7.53 -21.33 -0.08
C MET A 177 -6.96 -22.75 0.02
N PHE A 178 -5.94 -23.05 -0.78
CA PHE A 178 -5.34 -24.37 -0.81
C PHE A 178 -4.49 -24.65 0.44
N PHE A 179 -3.51 -23.78 0.76
CA PHE A 179 -2.56 -24.07 1.83
C PHE A 179 -3.05 -23.70 3.23
N ALA A 180 -3.88 -22.68 3.38
CA ALA A 180 -4.37 -22.26 4.69
C ALA A 180 -5.69 -22.95 5.08
N TYR A 181 -6.59 -23.19 4.13
CA TYR A 181 -7.91 -23.78 4.43
C TYR A 181 -8.00 -25.27 4.11
N THR A 182 -7.51 -25.72 2.96
CA THR A 182 -7.58 -27.15 2.58
C THR A 182 -6.53 -27.98 3.31
N ILE A 183 -5.24 -27.66 3.16
CA ILE A 183 -4.16 -28.45 3.79
C ILE A 183 -3.87 -27.98 5.23
N LYS A 184 -4.16 -26.70 5.54
CA LYS A 184 -3.96 -26.09 6.87
C LYS A 184 -2.48 -26.10 7.31
N ILE A 185 -1.57 -25.86 6.37
CA ILE A 185 -0.12 -25.78 6.63
C ILE A 185 0.31 -24.36 6.98
N PHE A 186 -0.35 -23.32 6.46
CA PHE A 186 0.02 -21.92 6.68
C PHE A 186 -1.14 -21.13 7.28
N PRO A 187 -0.86 -20.02 7.97
CA PRO A 187 -1.91 -19.11 8.42
C PRO A 187 -2.53 -18.38 7.21
N SER A 188 -3.81 -18.02 7.31
CA SER A 188 -4.53 -17.29 6.26
C SER A 188 -4.27 -15.78 6.28
N GLY A 189 -3.70 -15.24 7.37
CA GLY A 189 -3.44 -13.81 7.54
C GLY A 189 -2.74 -13.50 8.87
N ASN A 190 -2.75 -12.21 9.24
CA ASN A 190 -2.04 -11.62 10.38
C ASN A 190 -0.51 -11.58 10.25
N PHE A 191 0.12 -10.75 11.10
CA PHE A 191 1.58 -10.58 11.14
C PHE A 191 2.25 -11.58 12.10
N HIS A 192 1.50 -12.08 13.08
CA HIS A 192 1.90 -13.06 14.09
C HIS A 192 0.63 -13.72 14.67
N SER A 193 0.82 -14.82 15.38
CA SER A 193 -0.21 -15.49 16.17
C SER A 193 -0.78 -14.55 17.25
N THR A 194 -2.04 -14.71 17.63
CA THR A 194 -2.66 -13.90 18.71
C THR A 194 -2.98 -14.80 19.91
N PRO A 195 -2.39 -14.58 21.10
CA PRO A 195 -1.39 -13.56 21.43
C PRO A 195 -0.01 -13.83 20.78
N PRO A 196 0.82 -12.78 20.55
CA PRO A 196 2.17 -12.94 20.02
C PRO A 196 3.03 -13.82 20.94
N PRO A 197 3.75 -14.82 20.39
CA PRO A 197 4.77 -15.53 21.15
C PRO A 197 5.91 -14.60 21.55
N GLU A 198 6.62 -14.94 22.63
CA GLU A 198 7.76 -14.17 23.11
C GLU A 198 9.11 -14.80 22.74
N GLY A 199 10.18 -13.99 22.76
CA GLY A 199 11.56 -14.45 22.53
C GLY A 199 11.78 -15.06 21.15
N ILE A 200 12.48 -16.20 21.10
CA ILE A 200 12.83 -16.88 19.84
C ILE A 200 11.60 -17.43 19.12
N ALA A 201 10.53 -17.78 19.86
CA ALA A 201 9.30 -18.28 19.26
C ALA A 201 8.63 -17.22 18.36
N TYR A 202 8.76 -15.93 18.70
CA TYR A 202 8.28 -14.83 17.87
C TYR A 202 8.91 -14.83 16.47
N PHE A 203 10.21 -15.10 16.40
CA PHE A 203 10.95 -15.12 15.13
C PHE A 203 10.47 -16.25 14.20
N PHE A 204 10.26 -17.44 14.75
CA PHE A 204 9.73 -18.57 13.97
C PHE A 204 8.27 -18.35 13.57
N ASP A 205 7.45 -17.79 14.46
CA ASP A 205 6.08 -17.42 14.16
C ASP A 205 6.00 -16.39 13.03
N LEU A 206 6.89 -15.39 13.05
CA LEU A 206 7.01 -14.39 11.98
C LEU A 206 7.38 -15.02 10.64
N ILE A 207 8.38 -15.91 10.59
CA ILE A 207 8.76 -16.62 9.36
C ILE A 207 7.58 -17.46 8.84
N TYR A 208 6.87 -18.13 9.75
CA TYR A 208 5.72 -18.96 9.41
C TYR A 208 4.57 -18.13 8.79
N HIS A 209 4.28 -16.94 9.31
CA HIS A 209 3.30 -16.01 8.76
C HIS A 209 3.76 -15.35 7.45
N LEU A 210 5.06 -15.14 7.27
CA LEU A 210 5.63 -14.60 6.04
C LEU A 210 5.73 -15.62 4.90
N ALA A 211 5.81 -16.92 5.21
CA ALA A 211 6.14 -17.97 4.25
C ALA A 211 5.18 -18.00 3.05
N LEU A 212 3.87 -17.97 3.28
CA LEU A 212 2.88 -18.07 2.20
C LEU A 212 2.83 -16.80 1.32
N PRO A 213 2.80 -15.58 1.88
CA PRO A 213 2.96 -14.36 1.09
C PRO A 213 4.27 -14.31 0.29
N VAL A 214 5.39 -14.71 0.90
CA VAL A 214 6.70 -14.77 0.21
C VAL A 214 6.66 -15.78 -0.92
N LEU A 215 6.14 -16.99 -0.68
CA LEU A 215 5.98 -18.02 -1.71
C LEU A 215 5.17 -17.50 -2.89
N THR A 216 4.07 -16.79 -2.61
CA THR A 216 3.21 -16.19 -3.63
C THR A 216 4.01 -15.22 -4.51
N LEU A 217 4.75 -14.29 -3.90
CA LEU A 217 5.56 -13.31 -4.63
C LEU A 217 6.71 -13.96 -5.40
N VAL A 218 7.35 -14.98 -4.82
CA VAL A 218 8.43 -15.73 -5.47
C VAL A 218 7.89 -16.45 -6.71
N VAL A 219 6.79 -17.20 -6.59
CA VAL A 219 6.15 -17.90 -7.72
C VAL A 219 5.80 -16.94 -8.86
N LEU A 220 5.39 -15.70 -8.52
CA LEU A 220 5.13 -14.66 -9.51
C LEU A 220 6.40 -14.13 -10.20
N GLY A 221 7.51 -13.98 -9.48
CA GLY A 221 8.68 -13.27 -9.99
C GLY A 221 9.81 -14.15 -10.56
N PHE A 222 9.98 -15.39 -10.07
CA PHE A 222 11.21 -16.16 -10.38
C PHE A 222 11.32 -16.61 -11.82
N TRP A 223 10.19 -16.84 -12.49
CA TRP A 223 10.18 -17.18 -13.90
C TRP A 223 10.78 -16.05 -14.76
N GLY A 224 10.34 -14.82 -14.50
CA GLY A 224 10.86 -13.62 -15.19
C GLY A 224 12.35 -13.41 -14.90
N ARG A 225 12.78 -13.53 -13.64
CA ARG A 225 14.20 -13.37 -13.25
C ARG A 225 15.10 -14.46 -13.85
N ALA A 226 14.64 -15.71 -13.87
CA ALA A 226 15.36 -16.80 -14.51
C ALA A 226 15.45 -16.65 -16.04
N PHE A 227 14.41 -16.11 -16.68
CA PHE A 227 14.44 -15.79 -18.10
C PHE A 227 15.42 -14.66 -18.42
N LEU A 228 15.38 -13.57 -17.65
CA LEU A 228 16.31 -12.44 -17.80
C LEU A 228 17.76 -12.89 -17.63
N THR A 229 18.07 -13.61 -16.54
CA THR A 229 19.43 -14.08 -16.27
C THR A 229 19.96 -14.96 -17.41
N ARG A 230 19.13 -15.88 -17.93
CA ARG A 230 19.49 -16.76 -19.06
C ARG A 230 19.71 -16.02 -20.38
N ASN A 231 19.17 -14.82 -20.56
CA ASN A 231 19.40 -14.03 -21.78
C ASN A 231 20.58 -13.05 -21.66
N ILE A 232 21.01 -12.76 -20.43
CA ILE A 232 22.17 -11.90 -20.17
C ILE A 232 23.49 -12.70 -20.26
N VAL A 233 23.46 -13.97 -19.86
CA VAL A 233 24.60 -14.91 -19.86
C VAL A 233 24.52 -15.82 -21.07
#